data_AF-W0DHI7-F1
#
_entry.id   AF-W0DHI7-F1
#
_cell.length_a   1.000
_cell.length_b   1.000
_cell.length_c   1.000
_cell.angle_alpha   90.00
_cell.angle_beta   90.00
_cell.angle_gamma   90.00
#
_symmetry.space_group_name_H-M   'P 1'
#
loop_
_entity.id
_entity.type
_entity.pdbx_description
1 polymer ?
#
loop_
_entity_poly.entity_id
_entity_poly.type
_entity_poly.pdbx_seq_one_letter_code
_entity_poly.pdbx_strand_id
1 'polypeptide(L)' 'MRGKDFLALTVGFNILGGVLAGLLVGYAFDIWLMEGLFGKKTFPFGLFFFFFVGVIAGFRNAFRDLKRL' A
#
# COMPACT_ATOMS: atom_id res chain seq x y z
N MET A 1 -19.25 10.75 -17.81
CA MET A 1 -18.46 9.51 -17.67
C MET A 1 -19.42 8.37 -17.38
N ARG A 2 -19.25 7.18 -17.96
CA ARG A 2 -20.15 6.05 -17.72
C ARG A 2 -19.89 5.51 -16.31
N GLY A 3 -20.88 4.89 -15.66
CA GLY A 3 -20.72 4.34 -14.30
C GLY A 3 -19.57 3.33 -14.18
N LYS A 4 -19.28 2.60 -15.28
CA LYS A 4 -18.14 1.68 -15.38
C LYS A 4 -16.78 2.37 -15.30
N ASP A 5 -16.66 3.60 -15.83
CA ASP A 5 -15.41 4.37 -15.84
C ASP A 5 -15.08 4.85 -14.41
N PHE A 6 -16.12 5.27 -13.67
CA PHE A 6 -15.99 5.64 -12.25
C PHE A 6 -15.56 4.45 -11.38
N LEU A 7 -16.15 3.29 -11.61
CA LEU A 7 -15.82 2.04 -10.93
C LEU A 7 -14.36 1.63 -11.14
N ALA A 8 -13.90 1.66 -12.40
CA ALA A 8 -12.51 1.36 -12.73
C ALA A 8 -11.54 2.35 -12.07
N LEU A 9 -11.91 3.63 -12.01
CA LEU A 9 -11.12 4.68 -11.38
C LEU A 9 -11.02 4.47 -9.86
N THR A 10 -12.12 4.15 -9.17
CA THR A 10 -12.13 3.85 -7.73
C THR A 10 -11.28 2.64 -7.40
N VAL A 11 -11.36 1.57 -8.20
CA VAL A 11 -10.50 0.38 -8.04
C VAL A 11 -9.03 0.75 -8.22
N GLY A 12 -8.71 1.52 -9.25
CA GLY A 12 -7.36 2.03 -9.49
C GLY A 12 -6.81 2.82 -8.32
N PHE A 13 -7.59 3.77 -7.79
CA PHE A 13 -7.19 4.58 -6.62
C PHE A 13 -7.02 3.77 -5.34
N ASN A 14 -7.85 2.76 -5.09
CA ASN A 14 -7.69 1.88 -3.93
C ASN A 14 -6.39 1.09 -3.99
N ILE A 15 -6.04 0.55 -5.17
CA ILE A 15 -4.80 -0.20 -5.36
C ILE A 15 -3.59 0.75 -5.27
N LEU A 16 -3.60 1.87 -6.00
CA LEU A 16 -2.54 2.88 -5.94
C LEU A 16 -2.35 3.42 -4.53
N GLY A 17 -3.44 3.79 -3.85
CA GLY A 17 -3.42 4.29 -2.49
C GLY A 17 -2.86 3.27 -1.51
N GLY A 18 -3.26 2.00 -1.63
CA GLY A 18 -2.73 0.92 -0.82
C GLY A 18 -1.22 0.71 -1.00
N VAL A 19 -0.75 0.71 -2.26
CA VAL A 19 0.68 0.58 -2.58
C VAL A 19 1.49 1.76 -2.06
N LEU A 20 1.04 2.99 -2.31
CA LEU A 20 1.72 4.19 -1.85
C LEU A 20 1.77 4.28 -0.32
N ALA A 21 0.66 3.95 0.36
CA ALA A 21 0.62 3.91 1.81
C ALA A 21 1.57 2.82 2.37
N GLY A 22 1.58 1.64 1.77
CA GLY A 22 2.50 0.55 2.14
C GLY A 22 3.95 0.94 1.97
N LEU A 23 4.31 1.56 0.84
CA LEU A 23 5.67 2.05 0.60
C LEU A 23 6.08 3.16 1.58
N LEU A 24 5.21 4.12 1.87
CA LEU A 24 5.46 5.18 2.83
C LEU A 24 5.70 4.62 4.24
N VAL A 25 4.84 3.72 4.69
CA VAL A 25 4.98 3.08 6.00
C VAL A 25 6.24 2.22 6.06
N GLY A 26 6.53 1.44 5.02
CA GLY A 26 7.70 0.58 4.98
C GLY A 26 9.01 1.35 4.94
N TYR A 27 9.07 2.45 4.18
CA TYR A 27 10.22 3.36 4.17
C TYR A 27 10.43 4.03 5.54
N ALA A 28 9.35 4.54 6.14
CA ALA A 28 9.42 5.12 7.48
C ALA A 28 9.86 4.09 8.53
N PHE A 29 9.39 2.85 8.42
CA PHE A 29 9.79 1.75 9.29
C PHE A 29 11.28 1.43 9.16
N ASP A 30 11.79 1.30 7.94
CA ASP A 30 13.21 0.97 7.72
C ASP A 30 14.14 2.10 8.23
N ILE A 31 13.80 3.37 8.01
CA ILE A 31 14.65 4.47 8.49
C ILE A 31 14.48 4.70 10.00
N TRP A 32 13.26 4.85 10.48
CA TRP A 32 13.05 5.26 11.87
C TRP A 32 13.23 4.11 12.85
N LEU A 33 12.81 2.90 12.49
CA LEU A 33 12.90 1.74 13.37
C LEU A 33 14.20 0.96 13.16
N MET A 34 14.54 0.58 11.92
CA MET A 34 15.72 -0.26 11.68
C MET A 34 17.02 0.56 11.75
N GLU A 35 17.13 1.69 11.05
CA GLU A 35 18.35 2.52 11.16
C GLU A 35 18.44 3.22 12.53
N GLY A 36 17.31 3.71 13.05
CA GLY A 36 17.26 4.45 14.32
C GLY A 36 17.50 3.61 15.57
N LEU A 37 16.90 2.43 15.70
CA LEU A 37 17.02 1.59 16.92
C LEU A 37 18.08 0.49 16.78
N PHE A 38 18.25 -0.09 15.58
CA PHE A 38 19.18 -1.20 15.38
C PHE A 38 20.55 -0.75 14.85
N GLY A 39 20.71 0.52 14.46
CA GLY A 39 21.99 1.11 14.05
C GLY A 39 22.63 0.44 12.83
N LYS A 40 21.87 -0.37 12.09
CA LYS A 40 22.34 -1.14 10.93
C LYS A 40 21.54 -0.77 9.70
N LYS A 41 22.24 -0.34 8.65
CA LYS A 41 21.73 -0.28 7.28
C LYS A 41 21.56 -1.70 6.73
N THR A 42 20.53 -2.39 7.21
CA THR A 42 20.09 -3.66 6.64
C THR A 42 19.31 -3.41 5.34
N PHE A 43 19.24 -4.45 4.51
CA PHE A 43 18.37 -4.49 3.33
C PHE A 43 16.94 -4.01 3.69
N PRO A 44 16.22 -3.27 2.82
CA PRO A 44 14.97 -2.58 3.17
C PRO A 44 13.78 -3.56 3.30
N PHE A 45 13.85 -4.42 4.30
CA PHE A 45 12.89 -5.49 4.55
C PHE A 45 11.51 -4.94 4.88
N GLY A 46 11.41 -3.84 5.64
CA GLY A 46 10.15 -3.18 5.93
C GLY A 46 9.49 -2.68 4.67
N LEU A 47 10.23 -2.02 3.78
CA LEU A 47 9.70 -1.53 2.51
C LEU A 47 9.15 -2.65 1.64
N PHE A 48 9.87 -3.77 1.49
CA PHE A 48 9.37 -4.92 0.75
C PHE A 48 8.14 -5.55 1.43
N PHE A 49 8.18 -5.75 2.74
CA PHE A 49 7.07 -6.33 3.48
C PHE A 49 5.80 -5.47 3.35
N PHE A 50 5.90 -4.17 3.65
CA PHE A 50 4.77 -3.26 3.60
C PHE A 50 4.33 -2.95 2.17
N PHE A 51 5.18 -3.08 1.15
CA PHE A 51 4.77 -3.07 -0.24
C PHE A 51 3.73 -4.17 -0.53
N PHE A 52 4.04 -5.44 -0.20
CA PHE A 52 3.10 -6.54 -0.42
C PHE A 52 1.83 -6.38 0.42
N VAL A 53 1.95 -5.95 1.67
CA VAL A 53 0.80 -5.65 2.53
C VAL A 53 -0.06 -4.55 1.91
N GLY A 54 0.55 -3.48 1.38
CA GLY A 54 -0.12 -2.37 0.71
C GLY A 54 -0.87 -2.80 -0.55
N VAL A 55 -0.25 -3.64 -1.39
CA VAL A 55 -0.91 -4.26 -2.55
C VAL A 55 -2.14 -5.06 -2.10
N ILE A 56 -1.97 -5.97 -1.15
CA ILE A 56 -3.07 -6.82 -0.65
C ILE A 56 -4.21 -5.98 -0.06
N ALA A 57 -3.87 -4.94 0.73
CA ALA A 57 -4.85 -4.04 1.32
C ALA A 57 -5.60 -3.24 0.23
N GLY A 58 -4.89 -2.73 -0.78
CA GLY A 58 -5.48 -2.00 -1.90
C GLY A 58 -6.47 -2.86 -2.70
N PHE A 59 -6.09 -4.10 -3.01
CA PHE A 59 -7.02 -5.05 -3.63
C PHE A 59 -8.20 -5.38 -2.72
N ARG A 60 -7.97 -5.64 -1.43
CA ARG A 60 -9.05 -5.95 -0.47
C ARG A 60 -10.06 -4.81 -0.36
N ASN A 61 -9.60 -3.56 -0.38
CA ASN A 61 -10.46 -2.38 -0.36
C ASN A 61 -11.22 -2.22 -1.68
N ALA A 62 -10.54 -2.38 -2.82
CA ALA A 62 -11.19 -2.36 -4.13
C ALA A 62 -12.30 -3.43 -4.24
N PHE A 63 -12.05 -4.67 -3.77
CA PHE A 63 -13.05 -5.74 -3.74
C PHE A 63 -14.22 -5.43 -2.81
N ARG A 64 -13.97 -4.80 -1.66
CA ARG A 64 -15.04 -4.39 -0.73
C ARG A 64 -15.92 -3.30 -1.33
N ASP A 65 -15.34 -2.33 -2.01
CA ASP A 65 -16.08 -1.25 -2.65
C ASP A 65 -16.89 -1.76 -3.84
N LEU A 66 -16.31 -2.66 -4.65
CA LEU A 66 -17.02 -3.37 -5.72
C LEU A 66 -18.23 -4.17 -5.21
N LYS A 67 -18.14 -4.77 -4.02
CA LYS A 67 -19.23 -5.55 -3.41
C LYS A 67 -20.32 -4.68 -2.77
N ARG A 68 -20.04 -3.41 -2.50
CA ARG A 68 -20.98 -2.44 -1.93
C ARG A 68 -21.80 -1.70 -2.99
N LEU A 69 -21.32 -1.68 -4.23
CA LEU A 69 -22.02 -1.20 -5.42
C LEU A 69 -22.94 -2.26 -5.99
#